data_AF-I3X449-F1
#
_entry.id   AF-I3X449-F1
#
_cell.length_a   1.000
_cell.length_b   1.000
_cell.length_c   1.000
_cell.angle_alpha   90.00
_cell.angle_beta   90.00
_cell.angle_gamma   90.00
#
_symmetry.space_group_name_H-M   'P 1'
#
loop_
_entity.id
_entity.type
_entity.pdbx_description
1 polymer ?
#
loop_
_entity_poly.entity_id
_entity_poly.type
_entity_poly.pdbx_seq_one_letter_code
_entity_poly.pdbx_strand_id
1 'polypeptide(L)'
;MSISQLTLKSSDEEPARRFEVFTGSGRRREWSDERKAQIVAESYEPGVKVCAVARRHGLTPQQLFTWRRLARKPLEAVPVVEDVPMFAPAVLDVPTKPVAKEPARASRKKSSSGVIELEIGGAIVRIASGADAATIAAVIQAVKAQS
;
A
#
# COMPACT_ATOMS: atom_id res chain seq x y z
N MET A 1 10.81 -44.58 41.49
CA MET A 1 11.38 -43.41 40.77
C MET A 1 10.39 -42.26 40.95
N SER A 2 10.81 -41.19 41.65
CA SER A 2 9.93 -40.10 42.08
C SER A 2 9.93 -38.98 41.05
N ILE A 3 8.74 -38.55 40.60
CA ILE A 3 8.56 -37.40 39.70
C ILE A 3 8.60 -36.15 40.56
N SER A 4 9.73 -35.44 40.55
CA SER A 4 9.89 -34.17 41.23
C SER A 4 9.00 -33.10 40.59
N GLN A 5 8.11 -32.55 41.41
CA GLN A 5 7.31 -31.34 41.18
C GLN A 5 8.20 -30.19 40.69
N LEU A 6 7.98 -29.71 39.46
CA LEU A 6 8.57 -28.46 38.99
C LEU A 6 7.71 -27.30 39.51
N THR A 7 7.96 -26.87 40.74
CA THR A 7 7.37 -25.65 41.29
C THR A 7 7.92 -24.46 40.50
N LEU A 8 7.13 -23.90 39.59
CA LEU A 8 7.35 -22.56 39.03
C LEU A 8 7.25 -21.57 40.19
N LYS A 9 8.38 -21.25 40.80
CA LYS A 9 8.51 -20.13 41.73
C LYS A 9 8.16 -18.86 40.95
N SER A 10 6.96 -18.33 41.18
CA SER A 10 6.58 -16.98 40.76
C SER A 10 7.37 -15.99 41.60
N SER A 11 8.55 -15.61 41.14
CA SER A 11 9.34 -14.53 41.72
C SER A 11 9.87 -13.67 40.58
N ASP A 12 9.05 -12.71 40.15
CA ASP A 12 9.41 -11.30 40.20
C ASP A 12 8.14 -10.48 39.94
N GLU A 13 8.03 -9.32 40.59
CA GLU A 13 7.01 -8.31 40.31
C GLU A 13 7.18 -7.78 38.88
N GLU A 14 6.76 -8.55 37.87
CA GLU A 14 6.57 -8.04 36.53
C GLU A 14 5.49 -6.93 36.63
N PRO A 15 5.83 -5.65 36.36
CA PRO A 15 4.85 -4.58 36.44
C PRO A 15 3.71 -4.93 35.48
N ALA A 16 2.49 -4.95 36.00
CA ALA A 16 1.30 -5.36 35.26
C ALA A 16 1.29 -4.69 33.88
N ARG A 17 1.55 -5.48 32.83
CA ARG A 17 1.58 -4.98 31.46
C ARG A 17 0.15 -4.70 31.06
N ARG A 18 -0.15 -3.44 30.74
CA ARG A 18 -1.46 -3.03 30.24
C ARG A 18 -1.66 -3.62 28.85
N PHE A 19 -2.47 -4.67 28.75
CA PHE A 19 -2.93 -5.20 27.48
C PHE A 19 -4.31 -4.61 27.15
N GLU A 20 -4.44 -3.99 25.99
CA GLU A 20 -5.72 -3.50 25.48
C GLU A 20 -6.42 -4.64 24.75
N VAL A 21 -7.50 -5.16 25.33
CA VAL A 21 -8.33 -6.22 24.73
C VAL A 21 -9.41 -5.57 23.87
N PHE A 22 -9.35 -5.79 22.56
CA PHE A 22 -10.41 -5.38 21.65
C PHE A 22 -11.54 -6.41 21.70
N THR A 23 -12.54 -6.16 22.52
CA THR A 23 -13.76 -6.98 22.64
C THR A 23 -14.69 -6.74 21.45
N GLY A 24 -14.24 -7.05 20.23
CA GLY A 24 -15.10 -7.11 19.05
C GLY A 24 -15.75 -8.49 18.98
N SER A 25 -17.05 -8.55 18.67
CA SER A 25 -17.74 -9.80 18.30
C SER A 25 -16.88 -10.53 17.27
N GLY A 26 -16.55 -11.81 17.49
CA GLY A 26 -15.45 -12.58 16.88
C GLY A 26 -15.41 -12.75 15.34
N ARG A 27 -16.09 -11.91 14.58
CA ARG A 27 -15.91 -11.73 13.13
C ARG A 27 -14.96 -10.56 12.88
N ARG A 28 -13.99 -10.74 11.99
CA ARG A 28 -13.10 -9.66 11.53
C ARG A 28 -13.98 -8.53 10.99
N ARG A 29 -13.95 -7.38 11.68
CA ARG A 29 -14.78 -6.23 11.30
C ARG A 29 -14.32 -5.73 9.93
N GLU A 30 -15.23 -5.80 8.96
CA GLU A 30 -15.03 -5.16 7.67
C GLU A 30 -15.27 -3.65 7.80
N TRP A 31 -14.39 -2.87 7.19
CA TRP A 31 -14.43 -1.42 7.21
C TRP A 31 -14.74 -0.93 5.81
N SER A 32 -15.93 -0.36 5.60
CA SER A 32 -16.21 0.35 4.36
C SER A 32 -15.28 1.56 4.22
N ASP A 33 -15.02 1.98 2.98
CA ASP A 33 -14.11 3.10 2.73
C ASP A 33 -14.67 4.42 3.25
N GLU A 34 -15.99 4.62 3.22
CA GLU A 34 -16.66 5.77 3.82
C GLU A 34 -16.44 5.79 5.34
N ARG A 35 -16.59 4.64 6.00
CA ARG A 35 -16.41 4.57 7.45
C ARG A 35 -14.94 4.80 7.82
N LYS A 36 -14.01 4.25 7.04
CA LYS A 36 -12.58 4.49 7.19
C LYS A 36 -12.25 5.97 7.04
N ALA A 37 -12.79 6.63 6.01
CA ALA A 37 -12.59 8.05 5.75
C ALA A 37 -13.15 8.93 6.88
N GLN A 38 -14.34 8.62 7.39
CA GLN A 38 -14.94 9.34 8.51
C GLN A 38 -14.07 9.27 9.77
N ILE A 39 -13.56 8.09 10.11
CA ILE A 39 -12.69 7.90 11.28
C ILE A 39 -11.35 8.62 11.09
N VAL A 40 -10.80 8.61 9.88
CA VAL A 40 -9.59 9.35 9.55
C VAL A 40 -9.83 10.85 9.72
N ALA A 41 -10.93 11.39 9.21
CA ALA A 41 -11.31 12.80 9.34
C ALA A 41 -11.46 13.21 10.83
N GLU A 42 -12.20 12.44 11.63
CA GLU A 42 -12.35 12.67 13.08
C GLU A 42 -10.97 12.76 13.78
N SER A 43 -9.99 11.97 13.33
CA SER A 43 -8.65 11.99 13.92
C SER A 43 -7.85 13.26 13.64
N TYR A 44 -8.25 14.08 12.66
CA TYR A 44 -7.60 15.35 12.32
C TYR A 44 -8.20 16.55 13.05
N GLU A 45 -9.30 16.36 13.78
CA GLU A 45 -9.90 17.44 14.58
C GLU A 45 -8.90 18.03 15.59
N PRO A 46 -8.83 19.36 15.73
CA PRO A 46 -7.94 20.01 16.68
C PRO A 46 -8.15 19.50 18.12
N GLY A 47 -7.05 19.23 18.83
CA GLY A 47 -7.09 18.76 20.22
C GLY A 47 -7.47 17.29 20.41
N VAL A 48 -7.81 16.55 19.34
CA VAL A 48 -8.16 15.13 19.43
C VAL A 48 -6.92 14.25 19.41
N LYS A 49 -6.86 13.31 20.37
CA LYS A 49 -5.80 12.29 20.43
C LYS A 49 -6.17 11.08 19.56
N VAL A 50 -5.28 10.70 18.64
CA VAL A 50 -5.44 9.54 17.74
C VAL A 50 -5.78 8.26 18.49
N CYS A 51 -5.10 8.00 19.61
CA CYS A 51 -5.37 6.81 20.43
C CYS A 51 -6.77 6.80 21.04
N ALA A 52 -7.35 7.97 21.34
CA ALA A 52 -8.72 8.05 21.86
C ALA A 52 -9.75 7.73 20.77
N VAL A 53 -9.53 8.24 19.55
CA VAL A 53 -10.36 7.91 18.37
C VAL A 53 -10.27 6.41 18.05
N ALA A 54 -9.06 5.87 18.02
CA ALA A 54 -8.86 4.45 17.73
C ALA A 54 -9.64 3.56 18.72
N ARG A 55 -9.56 3.83 20.03
CA ARG A 55 -10.30 3.09 21.06
C ARG A 55 -11.82 3.18 20.89
N ARG A 56 -12.35 4.38 20.60
CA ARG A 56 -13.80 4.58 20.35
C ARG A 56 -14.32 3.73 19.21
N HIS A 57 -13.50 3.48 18.19
CA HIS A 57 -13.85 2.67 17.03
C HIS A 57 -13.38 1.21 17.11
N GLY A 58 -12.79 0.77 18.24
CA GLY A 58 -12.24 -0.58 18.38
C GLY A 58 -11.07 -0.87 17.45
N LEU A 59 -10.28 0.15 17.12
CA LEU A 59 -9.08 0.10 16.30
C LEU A 59 -7.83 0.16 17.19
N THR A 60 -6.76 -0.50 16.76
CA THR A 60 -5.42 -0.20 17.31
C THR A 60 -4.98 1.19 16.83
N PRO A 61 -4.26 1.97 17.65
CA PRO A 61 -3.70 3.25 17.20
C PRO A 61 -2.84 3.13 15.94
N GLN A 62 -2.07 2.05 15.83
CA GLN A 62 -1.20 1.76 14.68
C GLN A 62 -1.99 1.60 13.36
N GLN A 63 -3.16 0.96 13.42
CA GLN A 63 -4.05 0.85 12.27
C GLN A 63 -4.54 2.23 11.81
N LEU A 64 -4.95 3.09 12.75
CA LEU A 64 -5.41 4.44 12.43
C LEU A 64 -4.28 5.33 11.87
N PHE A 65 -3.06 5.22 12.40
CA PHE A 65 -1.89 5.91 11.82
C PHE A 65 -1.60 5.45 10.38
N THR A 66 -1.74 4.14 10.11
CA THR A 66 -1.57 3.60 8.77
C THR A 66 -2.60 4.19 7.81
N TRP A 67 -3.87 4.24 8.21
CA TRP A 67 -4.93 4.84 7.40
C TRP A 67 -4.73 6.33 7.17
N ARG A 68 -4.29 7.09 8.18
CA ARG A 68 -3.92 8.51 8.00
C ARG A 68 -2.81 8.69 6.99
N ARG A 69 -1.79 7.82 7.00
CA ARG A 69 -0.69 7.85 6.02
C ARG A 69 -1.19 7.54 4.61
N LEU A 70 -2.05 6.53 4.47
CA LEU A 70 -2.63 6.15 3.17
C LEU A 70 -3.55 7.25 2.61
N ALA A 71 -4.35 7.90 3.45
CA ALA A 71 -5.21 9.01 3.04
C ALA A 71 -4.43 10.27 2.62
N ARG A 72 -3.18 10.42 3.05
CA ARG A 72 -2.27 11.50 2.60
C ARG A 72 -1.55 11.18 1.32
N LYS A 73 -1.41 9.90 0.97
CA LYS A 73 -0.89 9.57 -0.36
C LYS A 73 -1.94 10.10 -1.33
N PRO A 74 -1.56 10.96 -2.29
CA PRO A 74 -2.49 11.23 -3.37
C PRO A 74 -2.88 9.86 -3.93
N LEU A 75 -4.19 9.56 -3.96
CA LEU A 75 -4.68 8.60 -4.93
C LEU A 75 -4.02 9.02 -6.23
N GLU A 76 -3.28 8.13 -6.89
CA GLU A 76 -2.65 8.43 -8.17
C GLU A 76 -3.75 8.79 -9.18
N ALA A 77 -4.12 10.08 -9.17
CA ALA A 77 -5.15 10.70 -9.96
C ALA A 77 -4.44 11.84 -10.66
N VAL A 78 -3.93 11.50 -11.85
CA VAL A 78 -3.56 12.39 -12.95
C VAL A 78 -2.38 13.33 -12.65
N PRO A 79 -1.33 13.38 -13.49
CA PRO A 79 -0.30 14.39 -13.34
C PRO A 79 -0.90 15.77 -13.67
N VAL A 80 -1.41 16.47 -12.65
CA VAL A 80 -1.54 17.91 -12.73
C VAL A 80 -0.14 18.45 -12.48
N VAL A 81 0.54 18.72 -13.58
CA VAL A 81 1.68 19.62 -13.66
C VAL A 81 1.27 20.97 -13.07
N GLU A 82 1.48 21.16 -11.77
CA GLU A 82 1.75 22.48 -11.21
C GLU A 82 3.20 22.48 -10.74
N ASP A 83 4.03 22.84 -11.70
CA ASP A 83 5.46 23.07 -11.57
C ASP A 83 5.66 24.36 -10.74
N VAL A 84 5.81 24.20 -9.43
CA VAL A 84 6.48 25.20 -8.61
C VAL A 84 7.68 24.52 -7.97
N PRO A 85 8.88 24.58 -8.60
CA PRO A 85 10.06 24.04 -7.98
C PRO A 85 10.36 24.85 -6.71
N MET A 86 10.31 24.16 -5.56
CA MET A 86 10.71 24.69 -4.24
C MET A 86 12.22 25.04 -4.18
N PHE A 87 12.96 24.78 -5.25
CA PHE A 87 14.39 25.04 -5.37
C PHE A 87 14.68 25.77 -6.68
N ALA A 88 15.47 26.83 -6.62
CA ALA A 88 15.95 27.51 -7.82
C ALA A 88 16.90 26.59 -8.61
N PRO A 89 16.73 26.44 -9.94
CA PRO A 89 17.67 25.68 -10.75
C PRO A 89 19.02 26.39 -10.79
N ALA A 90 20.09 25.68 -10.42
CA ALA A 90 21.45 26.18 -10.56
C ALA A 90 21.85 26.18 -12.05
N VAL A 91 22.08 27.36 -12.63
CA VAL A 91 22.57 27.49 -14.00
C VAL A 91 24.10 27.38 -13.98
N LEU A 92 24.64 26.34 -14.61
CA LEU A 92 26.07 26.21 -14.88
C LEU A 92 26.38 26.96 -16.18
N ASP A 93 27.10 28.07 -16.08
CA ASP A 93 27.69 28.74 -17.24
C ASP A 93 28.88 27.88 -17.72
N VAL A 94 28.62 27.04 -18.72
CA VAL A 94 29.67 26.31 -19.43
C VAL A 94 30.07 27.14 -20.65
N PRO A 95 31.28 27.74 -20.70
CA PRO A 95 31.70 28.51 -21.85
C PRO A 95 31.78 27.62 -23.10
N THR A 96 31.11 28.07 -24.16
CA THR A 96 30.92 27.38 -25.43
C THR A 96 32.23 27.10 -26.18
N LYS A 97 32.46 25.84 -26.55
CA LYS A 97 33.26 25.44 -27.74
C LYS A 97 32.48 24.41 -28.57
N PRO A 98 32.53 24.46 -29.91
CA PRO A 98 31.53 23.82 -30.76
C PRO A 98 31.81 22.33 -31.07
N VAL A 99 30.72 21.56 -30.97
CA VAL A 99 30.26 20.41 -31.79
C VAL A 99 31.25 19.34 -32.27
N ALA A 100 31.03 18.11 -31.79
CA ALA A 100 31.21 16.87 -32.55
C ALA A 100 30.00 15.93 -32.31
N LYS A 101 29.61 15.19 -33.36
CA LYS A 101 28.32 14.48 -33.54
C LYS A 101 28.22 13.11 -32.81
N GLU A 102 26.99 12.84 -32.34
CA GLU A 102 26.29 11.53 -32.16
C GLU A 102 26.81 10.44 -31.19
N PRO A 103 25.96 9.48 -30.72
CA PRO A 103 24.61 9.16 -31.17
C PRO A 103 23.49 9.31 -30.12
N ALA A 104 22.27 9.43 -30.65
CA ALA A 104 21.03 9.39 -29.91
C ALA A 104 20.98 8.16 -28.99
N ARG A 105 20.95 8.39 -27.68
CA ARG A 105 20.49 7.37 -26.73
C ARG A 105 19.00 7.21 -26.95
N ALA A 106 18.64 6.14 -27.68
CA ALA A 106 17.28 5.65 -27.79
C ALA A 106 16.66 5.64 -26.38
N SER A 107 15.61 6.43 -26.20
CA SER A 107 14.82 6.41 -24.99
C SER A 107 14.29 4.99 -24.83
N ARG A 108 14.80 4.26 -23.84
CA ARG A 108 14.19 3.01 -23.41
C ARG A 108 12.78 3.37 -22.98
N LYS A 109 11.80 3.04 -23.84
CA LYS A 109 10.37 3.05 -23.48
C LYS A 109 10.29 2.35 -22.14
N LYS A 110 9.89 3.08 -21.09
CA LYS A 110 9.56 2.47 -19.80
C LYS A 110 8.40 1.53 -20.07
N SER A 111 8.68 0.24 -20.20
CA SER A 111 7.65 -0.78 -20.26
C SER A 111 6.97 -0.74 -18.90
N SER A 112 5.75 -0.21 -18.86
CA SER A 112 4.85 -0.37 -17.72
C SER A 112 4.70 -1.87 -17.48
N SER A 113 5.33 -2.38 -16.42
CA SER A 113 5.16 -3.76 -15.99
C SER A 113 3.80 -3.89 -15.27
N GLY A 114 2.73 -3.65 -16.01
CA GLY A 114 1.37 -3.95 -15.57
C GLY A 114 1.08 -5.39 -15.96
N VAL A 115 0.85 -6.25 -14.97
CA VAL A 115 0.28 -7.58 -15.21
C VAL A 115 -1.24 -7.42 -15.22
N ILE A 116 -1.89 -7.86 -16.30
CA ILE A 116 -3.36 -7.88 -16.41
C ILE A 116 -3.83 -9.27 -15.98
N GLU A 117 -4.75 -9.35 -15.02
CA GLU A 117 -5.36 -10.61 -14.55
C GLU A 117 -6.82 -10.67 -14.98
N LEU A 118 -7.22 -11.79 -15.57
CA LEU A 118 -8.56 -12.06 -16.10
C LEU A 118 -9.08 -13.36 -15.49
N GLU A 119 -10.35 -13.38 -15.09
CA GLU A 119 -11.03 -14.60 -14.64
C GLU A 119 -12.13 -14.97 -15.65
N ILE A 120 -12.09 -16.20 -16.17
CA ILE A 120 -13.05 -16.72 -17.15
C ILE A 120 -13.39 -18.15 -16.76
N GLY A 121 -14.66 -18.44 -16.45
CA GLY A 121 -15.11 -19.82 -16.14
C GLY A 121 -14.41 -20.49 -14.95
N GLY A 122 -13.88 -19.71 -14.01
CA GLY A 122 -13.07 -20.20 -12.88
C GLY A 122 -11.58 -20.42 -13.21
N ALA A 123 -11.16 -20.20 -14.46
CA ALA A 123 -9.75 -20.14 -14.84
C ALA A 123 -9.20 -18.70 -14.70
N ILE A 124 -8.00 -18.57 -14.14
CA ILE A 124 -7.29 -17.30 -13.98
C ILE A 124 -6.19 -17.18 -15.04
N VAL A 125 -6.26 -16.15 -15.87
CA VAL A 125 -5.28 -15.84 -16.92
C VAL A 125 -4.50 -14.58 -16.52
N ARG A 126 -3.16 -14.69 -16.47
CA ARG A 126 -2.25 -13.57 -16.17
C ARG A 126 -1.44 -13.20 -17.39
N ILE A 127 -1.55 -11.94 -17.81
CA ILE A 127 -0.89 -11.39 -19.00
C ILE A 127 0.21 -10.44 -18.53
N ALA A 128 1.47 -10.83 -18.75
CA ALA A 128 2.61 -9.97 -18.47
C ALA A 128 2.74 -8.85 -19.51
N SER A 129 3.36 -7.74 -19.11
CA SER A 129 3.68 -6.63 -20.02
C SER A 129 4.57 -7.12 -21.17
N GLY A 130 4.13 -6.93 -22.41
CA GLY A 130 4.86 -7.35 -23.62
C GLY A 130 4.40 -8.67 -24.23
N ALA A 131 3.35 -9.31 -23.69
CA ALA A 131 2.68 -10.41 -24.37
C ALA A 131 2.05 -9.94 -25.69
N ASP A 132 2.20 -10.74 -26.75
CA ASP A 132 1.67 -10.39 -28.07
C ASP A 132 0.14 -10.61 -28.12
N ALA A 133 -0.52 -9.81 -28.94
CA ALA A 133 -1.97 -9.82 -29.03
C ALA A 133 -2.55 -11.14 -29.58
N ALA A 134 -1.82 -11.84 -30.45
CA ALA A 134 -2.27 -13.10 -31.04
C ALA A 134 -2.27 -14.22 -30.00
N THR A 135 -1.23 -14.31 -29.18
CA THR A 135 -1.13 -15.26 -28.06
C THR A 135 -2.20 -14.97 -27.01
N ILE A 136 -2.42 -13.70 -26.64
CA ILE A 136 -3.50 -13.34 -25.70
C ILE A 136 -4.86 -13.79 -26.24
N ALA A 137 -5.15 -13.53 -27.52
CA ALA A 137 -6.41 -13.93 -28.14
C ALA A 137 -6.57 -15.46 -28.19
N ALA A 138 -5.51 -16.20 -28.54
CA ALA A 138 -5.53 -17.66 -28.59
C ALA A 138 -5.80 -18.28 -27.22
N VAL A 139 -5.16 -17.77 -26.16
CA VAL A 139 -5.38 -18.23 -24.78
C VAL A 139 -6.82 -17.95 -24.32
N ILE A 140 -7.35 -16.75 -24.58
CA ILE A 140 -8.73 -16.42 -24.22
C ILE A 140 -9.73 -17.32 -24.96
N GLN A 141 -9.52 -17.61 -26.25
CA GLN A 141 -10.39 -18.49 -27.03
C GLN A 141 -10.33 -19.95 -26.54
N ALA A 142 -9.14 -20.45 -26.23
CA ALA A 142 -8.97 -21.79 -25.68
C ALA A 142 -9.70 -21.97 -24.33
N VAL A 143 -9.59 -20.98 -23.43
CA VAL A 143 -10.29 -21.00 -22.14
C VAL A 143 -11.81 -20.94 -22.32
N LYS A 144 -12.31 -20.13 -23.25
CA LYS A 144 -13.75 -20.05 -23.58
C LYS A 144 -14.30 -21.34 -24.18
N ALA A 145 -13.52 -22.07 -24.98
CA ALA A 145 -13.96 -23.32 -25.60
C ALA A 145 -14.07 -24.49 -24.60
N GLN A 146 -13.51 -24.34 -23.41
CA GLN A 146 -13.47 -25.38 -22.38
C GLN A 146 -14.41 -25.08 -21.19
N SER A 147 -15.11 -23.94 -21.22
CA SER A 147 -16.10 -23.50 -20.23
C SER A 147 -17.53 -23.85 -20.66
#